data_AF-A0A9W4TU42-F1
#
_entry.id   AF-A0A9W4TU42-F1
#
_cell.length_a   1.000
_cell.length_b   1.000
_cell.length_c   1.000
_cell.angle_alpha   90.00
_cell.angle_beta   90.00
_cell.angle_gamma   90.00
#
_symmetry.space_group_name_H-M   'P 1'
#
loop_
_entity.id
_entity.type
_entity.pdbx_description
1 polymer ?
#
loop_
_entity_poly.entity_id
_entity_poly.type
_entity_poly.pdbx_seq_one_letter_code
_entity_poly.pdbx_strand_id
1 'polypeptide(L)' 'MDNYFIAQTVNGRISVDVDGRPVGAIGEALKSQGYKIGLVVTTSVFHANPAVWYSHANNRGSQDSIAKQMVLF' A
#
# COMPACT_ATOMS: atom_id res chain seq x y z
N MET A 1 20.03 -18.26 2.29
CA MET A 1 19.59 -18.48 0.90
C MET A 1 18.16 -18.98 0.98
N ASP A 2 17.07 -18.23 0.85
CA ASP A 2 16.82 -16.80 0.62
C ASP A 2 15.50 -16.48 1.36
N ASN A 3 15.54 -15.62 2.37
CA ASN A 3 14.35 -15.19 3.13
C ASN A 3 13.53 -14.14 2.35
N TYR A 4 13.37 -14.32 1.04
CA TYR A 4 12.40 -13.55 0.27
C TYR A 4 11.03 -14.15 0.54
N PHE A 5 10.35 -13.65 1.57
CA PHE A 5 8.92 -13.88 1.73
C PHE A 5 8.22 -13.33 0.49
N ILE A 6 7.84 -14.20 -0.45
CA ILE A 6 6.99 -13.84 -1.57
C ILE A 6 5.61 -13.58 -0.96
N ALA A 7 5.32 -12.34 -0.61
CA ALA A 7 4.02 -11.94 -0.07
C ALA A 7 3.00 -11.95 -1.22
N GLN A 8 2.29 -13.07 -1.37
CA GLN A 8 1.17 -13.20 -2.29
C GLN A 8 -0.13 -12.74 -1.62
N THR A 9 -1.07 -12.26 -2.41
CA THR A 9 -2.39 -11.81 -1.95
C THR A 9 -3.48 -12.14 -2.95
N VAL A 10 -4.72 -11.87 -2.59
CA VAL A 10 -5.90 -12.05 -3.44
C VAL A 10 -6.10 -10.82 -4.34
N ASN A 11 -6.54 -11.04 -5.58
CA ASN A 11 -6.81 -9.97 -6.53
C ASN A 11 -7.75 -8.89 -5.95
N GLY A 12 -7.37 -7.63 -6.16
CA GLY A 12 -8.15 -6.47 -5.71
C GLY A 12 -7.79 -5.97 -4.31
N ARG A 13 -6.87 -6.63 -3.59
CA ARG A 13 -6.34 -6.19 -2.30
C ARG A 13 -5.18 -5.20 -2.44
N ILE A 14 -4.98 -4.38 -1.42
CA ILE A 14 -3.92 -3.37 -1.31
C ILE A 14 -3.11 -3.67 -0.05
N SER A 15 -1.83 -4.03 -0.22
CA SER A 15 -0.83 -4.24 0.84
C SER A 15 -1.33 -5.06 2.04
N VAL A 16 -2.09 -6.13 1.78
CA VAL A 16 -2.53 -7.09 2.79
C VAL A 16 -2.25 -8.50 2.30
N ASP A 17 -2.10 -9.46 3.22
CA ASP A 17 -1.92 -10.87 2.89
C ASP A 17 -3.24 -11.55 2.46
N VAL A 18 -3.21 -12.87 2.26
CA VAL A 18 -4.38 -13.70 1.91
C VAL A 18 -5.45 -13.77 3.02
N ASP A 19 -5.10 -13.45 4.26
CA ASP A 19 -6.01 -13.36 5.40
C ASP A 19 -6.56 -11.94 5.60
N GLY A 20 -6.07 -10.97 4.81
CA GLY A 20 -6.46 -9.56 4.91
C GLY A 20 -5.71 -8.81 6.01
N ARG A 21 -4.62 -9.37 6.52
CA ARG A 21 -3.76 -8.70 7.51
C ARG A 21 -2.83 -7.70 6.80
N PRO A 22 -2.62 -6.49 7.35
CA PRO A 22 -1.68 -5.52 6.81
C PRO A 22 -0.28 -6.09 6.65
N VAL A 23 0.32 -5.88 5.48
CA VAL A 23 1.73 -6.16 5.20
C VAL A 23 2.39 -4.83 4.89
N GLY A 24 3.44 -4.48 5.63
CA GLY A 24 4.08 -3.16 5.58
C GLY A 24 4.41 -2.72 4.16
N ALA A 25 3.95 -1.53 3.80
CA ALA A 25 4.20 -0.94 2.50
C ALA A 25 5.62 -0.36 2.43
N ILE A 26 6.25 -0.40 1.25
CA ILE A 26 7.62 0.10 1.08
C ILE A 26 7.72 1.60 1.40
N GLY A 27 6.67 2.38 1.14
CA GLY A 27 6.64 3.79 1.50
C GLY A 27 6.70 4.01 3.01
N GLU A 28 6.06 3.17 3.80
CA GLU A 28 6.11 3.24 5.28
C GLU A 28 7.52 2.92 5.78
N ALA A 29 8.14 1.87 5.22
CA ALA A 29 9.51 1.50 5.56
C ALA A 29 10.49 2.65 5.26
N LEU A 30 10.39 3.26 4.09
CA LEU A 30 11.23 4.40 3.72
C LEU A 30 10.94 5.64 4.58
N LYS A 31 9.67 5.92 4.91
CA LYS A 31 9.30 7.04 5.76
C LYS A 31 9.86 6.88 7.18
N SER A 32 9.81 5.65 7.73
CA SER A 32 10.40 5.33 9.04
C SER A 32 11.91 5.54 9.08
N GLN A 33 12.59 5.46 7.94
CA GLN A 33 14.02 5.71 7.78
C GLN A 33 14.34 7.19 7.48
N GLY A 34 13.34 8.08 7.45
CA GLY A 34 13.53 9.52 7.24
C GLY A 34 13.68 9.94 5.77
N TYR A 35 13.40 9.05 4.81
CA TYR A 35 13.40 9.41 3.39
C TYR A 35 12.21 10.32 3.05
N LYS A 36 12.43 11.26 2.13
CA LYS A 36 11.35 12.00 1.49
C LYS A 36 10.72 11.15 0.40
N ILE A 37 9.38 11.10 0.37
CA ILE A 37 8.62 10.26 -0.55
C ILE A 37 7.66 11.15 -1.34
N GLY A 38 7.55 10.89 -2.64
CA GLY A 38 6.59 11.53 -3.52
C GLY A 38 5.96 10.51 -4.47
N LEU A 39 4.66 10.63 -4.69
CA LEU A 39 3.89 9.79 -5.60
C LEU A 39 3.37 10.66 -6.74
N VAL A 40 3.73 10.32 -7.97
CA VAL A 40 3.28 11.02 -9.19
C VAL A 40 2.64 10.01 -10.11
N VAL A 41 1.40 10.25 -10.49
CA VAL A 41 0.60 9.36 -11.34
C VAL A 41 -0.25 10.18 -12.30
N THR A 42 -0.58 9.59 -13.45
CA THR A 42 -1.55 10.16 -14.40
C THR A 42 -2.99 9.77 -14.06
N THR A 43 -3.17 8.75 -13.22
CA THR A 43 -4.46 8.30 -12.70
C THR A 43 -4.79 8.98 -11.37
N SER A 44 -5.93 8.65 -10.77
CA SER A 44 -6.19 8.98 -9.36
C SER A 44 -5.07 8.44 -8.46
N VAL A 45 -4.64 9.23 -7.48
CA VAL A 45 -3.65 8.84 -6.48
C VAL A 45 -4.18 7.77 -5.51
N PHE A 46 -5.50 7.56 -5.48
CA PHE A 46 -6.17 6.48 -4.73
C PHE A 46 -6.36 5.20 -5.56
N HIS A 47 -5.87 5.18 -6.80
CA HIS A 47 -5.87 3.96 -7.62
C HIS A 47 -4.92 2.91 -7.01
N ALA A 48 -5.09 1.63 -7.39
CA ALA A 48 -4.37 0.53 -6.75
C ALA A 48 -2.84 0.70 -6.79
N ASN A 49 -2.29 1.06 -7.95
CA ASN A 49 -0.84 1.17 -8.14
C ASN A 49 -0.16 2.21 -7.22
N PRO A 50 -0.67 3.44 -7.06
CA PRO A 50 -0.15 4.34 -6.05
C PRO A 50 -0.55 3.93 -4.62
N ALA A 51 -1.76 3.40 -4.40
CA ALA A 51 -2.27 3.07 -3.07
C ALA A 51 -1.43 2.03 -2.31
N VAL A 52 -0.82 1.06 -3.01
CA VAL A 52 0.04 0.03 -2.37
C VAL A 52 1.29 0.60 -1.69
N TRP A 53 1.66 1.85 -1.97
CA TRP A 53 2.80 2.50 -1.33
C TRP A 53 2.54 3.02 0.07
N TYR A 54 1.26 3.27 0.43
CA TYR A 54 0.92 4.04 1.62
C TYR A 54 -0.32 3.56 2.38
N SER A 55 -1.04 2.53 1.87
CA SER A 55 -2.31 2.11 2.47
C SER A 55 -2.47 0.60 2.49
N HIS A 56 -3.39 0.13 3.33
CA HIS A 56 -3.82 -1.26 3.45
C HIS A 56 -5.34 -1.32 3.30
N ALA A 57 -5.82 -2.15 2.38
CA ALA A 57 -7.25 -2.32 2.16
C ALA A 57 -7.57 -3.71 1.57
N ASN A 58 -8.64 -4.34 2.05
CA ASN A 58 -9.15 -5.60 1.49
C ASN A 58 -9.80 -5.42 0.11
N ASN A 59 -10.12 -4.19 -0.29
CA ASN A 59 -10.71 -3.89 -1.59
C ASN A 59 -10.21 -2.53 -2.10
N ARG A 60 -9.60 -2.52 -3.29
CA ARG A 60 -9.14 -1.33 -4.01
C ARG A 60 -10.25 -0.33 -4.37
N GLY A 61 -11.51 -0.76 -4.34
CA GLY A 61 -12.68 0.09 -4.51
C GLY A 61 -13.00 0.95 -3.29
N SER A 62 -12.40 0.68 -2.12
CA SER A 62 -12.60 1.44 -0.88
C SER A 62 -11.80 2.74 -0.87
N GLN A 63 -11.93 3.55 -1.93
CA GLN A 63 -11.12 4.74 -2.17
C GLN A 63 -11.21 5.78 -1.04
N ASP A 64 -12.35 5.93 -0.37
CA ASP A 64 -12.49 6.83 0.77
C ASP A 64 -11.59 6.43 1.95
N SER A 65 -11.49 5.12 2.23
CA SER A 65 -10.60 4.61 3.28
C SER A 65 -9.12 4.74 2.90
N ILE A 66 -8.80 4.55 1.61
CA ILE A 66 -7.46 4.71 1.06
C ILE A 66 -7.04 6.19 1.12
N ALA A 67 -7.94 7.11 0.77
CA ALA A 67 -7.70 8.55 0.84
C ALA A 67 -7.42 9.01 2.27
N LYS A 68 -8.16 8.50 3.27
CA LYS A 68 -7.88 8.77 4.69
C LYS A 68 -6.47 8.32 5.09
N GLN A 69 -6.05 7.14 4.64
CA GLN A 69 -4.70 6.63 4.90
C GLN A 69 -3.63 7.50 4.22
N MET A 70 -3.88 8.00 3.00
CA MET A 70 -2.94 8.89 2.31
C MET A 70 -2.68 10.19 3.08
N VAL A 71 -3.70 10.76 3.73
CA VAL A 71 -3.54 11.99 4.53
C VAL A 71 -2.75 11.73 5.81
N LEU A 72 -2.88 10.53 6.37
CA LEU A 72 -2.15 10.10 7.57
C LEU A 72 -0.75 9.54 7.27
N PHE A 73 -0.49 9.21 5.99
CA PHE A 73 0.73 8.56 5.52
C PHE A 73 1.97 9.37 5.81
#